data_AF-A0A845YVB9-F1
#
_entry.id   AF-A0A845YVB9-F1
#
_cell.length_a   1.000
_cell.length_b   1.000
_cell.length_c   1.000
_cell.angle_alpha   90.00
_cell.angle_beta   90.00
_cell.angle_gamma   90.00
#
_symmetry.space_group_name_H-M   'P 1'
#
loop_
_entity.id
_entity.type
_entity.pdbx_description
1 polymer ?
#
loop_
_entity_poly.entity_id
_entity_poly.type
_entity_poly.pdbx_seq_one_letter_code
_entity_poly.pdbx_strand_id
1 'polypeptide(L)'
;MENLQLLHKSEIGMEACLRGLKSRGFNPNVVFDVGAAKGEWTNLALRYWPTAQYTLFEPLIECQKYLENLQNQYRLRAAFTTWPIRSGWLHSAGLFAGF
;
A
#
# COMPACT_ATOMS: atom_id res chain seq x y z
N MET A 1 -40.36 10.22 18.34
CA MET A 1 -39.01 10.68 18.76
C MET A 1 -38.01 9.79 18.05
N GLU A 2 -37.57 10.21 16.87
CA GLU A 2 -36.54 9.48 16.13
C GLU A 2 -35.23 9.52 16.90
N ASN A 3 -34.56 8.38 16.92
CA ASN A 3 -33.36 8.13 17.69
C ASN A 3 -32.18 8.94 17.13
N LEU A 4 -31.94 10.14 17.67
CA LEU A 4 -30.81 11.02 17.34
C LEU A 4 -29.43 10.38 17.64
N GLN A 5 -29.37 9.15 18.16
CA GLN A 5 -28.12 8.41 18.37
C GLN A 5 -27.56 7.76 17.09
N LEU A 6 -28.26 7.85 15.95
CA LEU A 6 -27.74 7.46 14.63
C LEU A 6 -26.92 8.57 13.95
N LEU A 7 -26.36 9.50 14.73
CA LEU A 7 -25.33 10.42 14.27
C LEU A 7 -24.06 9.61 13.99
N HIS A 8 -24.03 9.06 12.77
CA HIS A 8 -22.89 8.61 11.99
C HIS A 8 -21.57 8.79 12.75
N LYS A 9 -21.18 7.77 13.53
CA LYS A 9 -19.84 7.73 14.12
C LYS A 9 -18.90 7.81 12.94
N SER A 10 -18.31 8.98 12.71
CA SER A 10 -17.43 9.19 11.59
C SER A 10 -16.25 8.25 11.80
N GLU A 11 -16.25 7.15 11.06
CA GLU A 11 -15.07 6.30 11.03
C GLU A 11 -13.96 7.12 10.36
N ILE A 12 -12.93 7.42 11.14
CA ILE A 12 -11.75 8.13 10.66
C ILE A 12 -10.70 7.05 10.37
N GLY A 13 -10.06 7.14 9.21
CA GLY A 13 -8.96 6.25 8.84
C GLY A 13 -9.10 5.66 7.45
N MET A 14 -8.12 4.82 7.10
CA MET A 14 -7.98 4.30 5.74
C MET A 14 -9.19 3.44 5.32
N GLU A 15 -9.69 2.56 6.18
CA GLU A 15 -10.80 1.67 5.84
C GLU A 15 -12.09 2.44 5.51
N ALA A 16 -12.39 3.51 6.27
CA ALA A 16 -13.53 4.38 5.98
C ALA A 16 -13.42 5.07 4.62
N CYS A 17 -12.21 5.51 4.25
CA CYS A 17 -11.93 6.10 2.95
C CYS A 17 -12.15 5.08 1.81
N LEU A 18 -11.55 3.90 1.92
CA LEU A 18 -11.65 2.82 0.93
C LEU A 18 -13.10 2.36 0.74
N ARG A 19 -13.83 2.16 1.84
CA ARG A 19 -15.26 1.82 1.81
C ARG A 19 -16.08 2.89 1.11
N GLY A 20 -15.82 4.17 1.41
CA GLY A 20 -16.49 5.29 0.76
C GLY A 20 -16.22 5.35 -0.74
N LEU A 21 -14.97 5.09 -1.16
CA LEU A 21 -14.63 5.03 -2.59
C LEU A 21 -15.41 3.89 -3.27
N LYS A 22 -15.41 2.70 -2.67
CA LYS A 22 -16.14 1.55 -3.21
C LYS A 22 -17.64 1.81 -3.32
N SER A 23 -18.27 2.42 -2.30
CA SER A 23 -19.71 2.71 -2.30
C SER A 23 -20.13 3.72 -3.36
N ARG A 24 -19.20 4.59 -3.80
CA ARG A 24 -19.40 5.53 -4.91
C ARG A 24 -19.10 4.94 -6.29
N GLY A 25 -18.81 3.64 -6.38
CA GLY A 25 -18.56 2.95 -7.64
C GLY A 25 -17.12 3.07 -8.17
N PHE A 26 -16.17 3.57 -7.37
CA PHE A 26 -14.77 3.56 -7.76
C PHE A 26 -14.25 2.12 -7.91
N ASN A 27 -13.62 1.82 -9.05
CA ASN A 27 -13.16 0.48 -9.41
C ASN A 27 -11.80 0.55 -10.14
N PRO A 28 -10.69 0.71 -9.41
CA PRO A 28 -9.36 0.82 -10.01
C PRO A 28 -8.92 -0.52 -10.61
N ASN A 29 -8.29 -0.47 -11.78
CA ASN A 29 -7.59 -1.63 -12.34
C ASN A 29 -6.16 -1.78 -11.79
N VAL A 30 -5.58 -0.69 -11.29
CA VAL A 30 -4.20 -0.63 -10.78
C VAL A 30 -4.18 0.19 -9.49
N VAL A 31 -3.43 -0.26 -8.50
CA VAL A 31 -3.20 0.42 -7.22
C VAL A 31 -1.69 0.48 -6.96
N PHE A 32 -1.21 1.68 -6.67
CA PHE A 32 0.15 1.92 -6.20
C PHE A 32 0.10 2.25 -4.71
N ASP A 33 0.77 1.45 -3.89
CA ASP A 33 0.89 1.70 -2.44
C ASP A 33 2.31 2.20 -2.16
N VAL A 34 2.45 3.52 -2.00
CA VAL A 34 3.75 4.19 -1.82
C VAL A 34 3.98 4.44 -0.34
N GLY A 35 5.07 3.91 0.20
CA GLY A 35 5.28 3.84 1.65
C GLY A 35 4.43 2.74 2.27
N ALA A 36 4.46 1.56 1.66
CA ALA A 36 3.55 0.46 1.99
C ALA A 36 3.74 -0.09 3.43
N ALA A 37 4.86 0.23 4.10
CA ALA A 37 5.19 -0.26 5.44
C ALA A 37 5.02 -1.79 5.54
N LYS A 38 4.17 -2.28 6.45
CA LYS A 38 3.86 -3.72 6.60
C LYS A 38 2.73 -4.21 5.66
N GLY A 39 2.25 -3.36 4.75
CA GLY A 39 1.22 -3.67 3.76
C GLY A 39 -0.21 -3.61 4.30
N GLU A 40 -0.44 -2.97 5.45
CA GLU A 40 -1.76 -2.93 6.12
C GLU A 40 -2.83 -2.28 5.23
N TRP A 41 -2.50 -1.21 4.51
CA TRP A 41 -3.43 -0.52 3.64
C TRP A 41 -3.71 -1.29 2.34
N THR A 42 -2.68 -1.88 1.74
CA THR A 42 -2.88 -2.86 0.66
C THR A 42 -3.81 -3.99 1.10
N ASN A 43 -3.63 -4.55 2.30
CA ASN A 43 -4.48 -5.61 2.81
C ASN A 43 -5.95 -5.19 3.00
N LEU A 44 -6.18 -3.93 3.42
CA LEU A 44 -7.53 -3.35 3.44
C LEU A 44 -8.10 -3.16 2.03
N ALA A 45 -7.32 -2.61 1.11
CA ALA A 45 -7.76 -2.33 -0.27
C ALA A 45 -8.10 -3.62 -1.04
N LEU A 46 -7.35 -4.70 -0.82
CA LEU A 46 -7.62 -6.03 -1.40
C LEU A 46 -9.02 -6.57 -1.05
N ARG A 47 -9.60 -6.18 0.10
CA ARG A 47 -10.98 -6.55 0.46
C ARG A 47 -12.02 -5.92 -0.47
N TYR A 48 -11.72 -4.76 -1.05
CA TYR A 48 -12.65 -4.01 -1.91
C TYR A 48 -12.38 -4.22 -3.40
N TRP A 49 -11.12 -4.39 -3.79
CA TRP A 49 -10.68 -4.55 -5.17
C TRP A 49 -9.65 -5.68 -5.33
N PRO A 50 -10.05 -6.95 -5.13
CA PRO A 50 -9.14 -8.10 -5.18
C PRO A 50 -8.57 -8.40 -6.57
N THR A 51 -9.19 -7.87 -7.63
CA THR A 51 -8.76 -8.06 -9.03
C THR A 51 -7.86 -6.95 -9.55
N ALA A 52 -7.65 -5.87 -8.79
CA ALA A 52 -6.74 -4.81 -9.18
C ALA A 52 -5.29 -5.32 -9.15
N GLN A 53 -4.43 -4.74 -9.99
CA GLN A 53 -3.00 -5.00 -9.93
C GLN A 53 -2.36 -4.09 -8.88
N TYR A 54 -1.68 -4.66 -7.90
CA TYR A 54 -1.01 -3.90 -6.84
C TYR A 54 0.49 -3.87 -7.09
N THR A 55 1.08 -2.68 -6.93
CA THR A 55 2.53 -2.49 -6.82
C THR A 55 2.83 -1.72 -5.55
N LEU A 56 3.62 -2.34 -4.67
CA LEU A 56 3.98 -1.79 -3.36
C LEU A 56 5.41 -1.25 -3.41
N PHE A 57 5.61 -0.02 -2.94
CA PHE A 57 6.92 0.61 -2.81
C PHE A 57 7.23 0.85 -1.34
N GLU A 58 8.33 0.30 -0.85
CA GLU A 58 8.78 0.47 0.53
C GLU A 58 10.31 0.45 0.61
N PRO A 59 10.95 1.54 1.06
CA PRO A 59 12.41 1.61 1.18
C PRO A 59 12.97 0.94 2.44
N LEU A 60 12.19 0.76 3.50
CA LEU A 60 12.68 0.16 4.75
C LEU A 60 12.84 -1.36 4.61
N ILE A 61 14.06 -1.83 4.77
CA ILE A 61 14.41 -3.25 4.62
C ILE A 61 13.72 -4.13 5.67
N GLU A 62 13.43 -3.57 6.85
CA GLU A 62 12.72 -4.23 7.95
C GLU A 62 11.29 -4.60 7.56
N CYS A 63 10.72 -3.91 6.57
CA CYS A 63 9.39 -4.18 6.03
C CYS A 63 9.38 -5.29 4.97
N GLN A 64 10.53 -5.64 4.39
CA GLN A 64 10.64 -6.59 3.27
C GLN A 64 9.92 -7.91 3.54
N LYS A 65 10.20 -8.55 4.68
CA LYS A 65 9.60 -9.85 5.04
C LYS A 65 8.07 -9.78 5.15
N TYR A 66 7.51 -8.67 5.64
CA TYR A 66 6.06 -8.50 5.74
C TYR A 66 5.43 -8.42 4.34
N LEU A 67 6.05 -7.67 3.44
CA LEU A 67 5.56 -7.49 2.08
C LEU A 67 5.76 -8.73 1.21
N GLU A 68 6.87 -9.48 1.35
CA GLU A 68 7.07 -10.77 0.68
C GLU A 68 5.98 -11.77 1.06
N ASN A 69 5.60 -11.84 2.34
CA ASN A 69 4.50 -12.67 2.79
C ASN A 69 3.18 -12.28 2.10
N LEU A 70 2.90 -10.97 2.01
CA LEU A 70 1.70 -10.46 1.37
C LEU A 70 1.69 -10.74 -0.15
N GLN A 71 2.84 -10.59 -0.82
CA GLN A 71 3.01 -10.95 -2.22
C GLN A 71 2.73 -12.43 -2.48
N ASN A 72 3.28 -13.31 -1.64
CA ASN A 72 3.08 -14.76 -1.75
C ASN A 72 1.61 -15.15 -1.55
N GLN A 73 0.90 -14.46 -0.66
CA GLN A 73 -0.50 -14.72 -0.38
C GLN A 73 -1.44 -14.28 -1.53
N TYR A 74 -1.16 -13.14 -2.17
CA TYR A 74 -2.09 -12.52 -3.13
C TYR A 74 -1.53 -12.36 -4.56
N ARG A 75 -0.36 -12.93 -4.88
CA ARG A 75 0.36 -12.77 -6.16
C ARG A 75 0.56 -11.30 -6.57
N LEU A 76 0.96 -10.46 -5.62
CA LEU A 76 1.18 -9.03 -5.85
C LEU A 76 2.58 -8.74 -6.41
N ARG A 77 2.72 -7.61 -7.11
CA ARG A 77 4.04 -7.06 -7.44
C ARG A 77 4.47 -6.15 -6.28
N ALA A 78 5.73 -6.22 -5.88
CA ALA A 78 6.34 -5.29 -4.94
C ALA A 78 7.70 -4.90 -5.50
N ALA A 79 8.01 -3.62 -5.41
CA ALA A 79 9.29 -3.07 -5.73
C ALA A 79 9.96 -2.69 -4.41
N PHE A 80 10.90 -3.51 -3.97
CA PHE A 80 11.77 -3.20 -2.85
C PHE A 80 12.90 -2.33 -3.35
N THR A 81 12.68 -1.02 -3.43
CA THR A 81 13.77 -0.11 -3.75
C THR A 81 14.46 0.27 -2.46
N THR A 82 15.58 -0.38 -2.16
CA THR A 82 16.58 0.25 -1.30
C THR A 82 17.18 1.40 -2.10
N TRP A 83 16.55 2.57 -2.05
CA TRP A 83 17.34 3.76 -2.35
C TRP A 83 18.46 3.73 -1.32
N PRO A 84 19.74 3.76 -1.70
CA PRO A 84 20.79 3.89 -0.71
C PRO A 84 20.61 5.28 -0.11
N ILE A 85 19.82 5.38 0.96
CA ILE A 85 20.11 6.31 2.04
C ILE A 85 21.31 5.70 2.78
N ARG A 86 22.41 5.50 2.04
CA ARG A 86 23.73 5.42 2.62
C ARG A 86 23.99 6.83 3.11
N SER A 87 24.02 6.96 4.44
CA SER A 87 24.93 7.89 5.08
C SER A 87 26.28 7.82 4.34
N GLY A 88 26.61 8.86 3.58
CA GLY A 88 27.92 9.03 2.92
C GLY A 88 27.94 8.73 1.43
N TRP A 89 27.46 9.67 0.61
CA TRP A 89 28.00 9.89 -0.73
C TRP A 89 29.28 10.71 -0.60
N LEU A 90 30.43 10.03 -0.52
CA LEU A 90 31.72 10.49 -1.00
C LEU A 90 32.57 9.24 -1.25
N HIS A 91 32.36 8.65 -2.43
CA HIS A 91 33.37 8.16 -3.37
C HIS A 91 32.89 6.94 -4.16
N SER A 92 33.08 7.06 -5.49
CA SER A 92 33.16 6.03 -6.53
C SER A 92 31.85 5.55 -7.17
N ALA A 93 31.75 5.92 -8.45
CA ALA A 93 30.82 5.50 -9.47
C ALA A 93 30.71 3.97 -9.66
N GLY A 94 29.55 3.51 -10.15
CA GLY A 94 29.42 2.15 -10.67
C GLY A 94 27.99 1.69 -10.94
N LEU A 95 27.57 1.83 -12.20
CA LEU A 95 26.52 1.09 -12.92
C LEU A 95 25.09 1.00 -12.33
N PHE A 96 24.18 1.74 -12.98
CA PHE A 96 22.75 1.39 -13.06
C PHE A 96 22.50 0.57 -14.34
N ALA A 97 21.95 -0.63 -14.19
CA ALA A 97 21.06 -1.26 -15.16
C ALA A 97 19.66 -1.17 -14.51
N GLY A 98 18.64 -0.55 -15.09
CA GLY A 98 18.10 -0.78 -16.42
C GLY A 98 16.76 -1.50 -16.20
N PHE A 99 15.66 -0.79 -16.47
CA PHE A 99 14.25 -1.13 -16.23
C PHE A 99 13.82 -2.56 -16.57
#